data_AF-A0A3D0NU11-F1
#
_entry.id   AF-A0A3D0NU11-F1
#
_cell.length_a   1.000
_cell.length_b   1.000
_cell.length_c   1.000
_cell.angle_alpha   90.00
_cell.angle_beta   90.00
_cell.angle_gamma   90.00
#
_symmetry.space_group_name_H-M   'P 1'
#
loop_
_entity.id
_entity.type
_entity.pdbx_description
1 polymer ?
#
loop_
_entity_poly.entity_id
_entity_poly.type
_entity_poly.pdbx_seq_one_letter_code
_entity_poly.pdbx_strand_id
1 'polypeptide(L)'
;MAEGYKTLTAKQFASLDYSQYTLVDLREPAELVVSGIAGAINIPFSQFATKLDTIPKTKPVIVYCRVGDFSEEVADILFDRGYDVAHVAGGFKAYRELTEGKQSANTVEAPEQASVPSDAATSEPVFIDAKGLKCPGPIVKVSDYLSDKPIGTRIHVEATEDAFYSDIQIWCERTGNRLDAISFTDGVIRADITRQNAAPTAAASERHDKTFVVFSGDLDKTIAAFIMANGAAAMGRKVTIFFTFWGLNILRRPKKVRVKKAFIEKMFGKMMPRGTKKLGLSRMNMGGKGAKMIRKIMKKKGVSSLEELMQSAIDHGVRLVACQMSMDIMGIHKEELIDGVELGGVSTFLGSGEQSDMSLFI
;
A
#
# COMPACT_ATOMS: atom_id res chain seq x y z
N MET A 1 30.32 -18.88 32.04
CA MET A 1 29.91 -17.79 31.13
C MET A 1 28.47 -17.49 31.47
N ALA A 2 28.15 -16.26 31.87
CA ALA A 2 26.84 -15.92 32.45
C ALA A 2 25.71 -16.27 31.47
N GLU A 3 24.67 -16.94 31.98
CA GLU A 3 23.53 -17.44 31.23
C GLU A 3 22.82 -16.28 30.52
N GLY A 4 22.65 -16.39 29.20
CA GLY A 4 21.98 -15.37 28.39
C GLY A 4 20.49 -15.23 28.71
N TYR A 5 19.79 -14.40 27.95
CA TYR A 5 18.35 -14.24 28.08
C TYR A 5 17.57 -15.48 27.61
N LYS A 6 16.30 -15.59 28.02
CA LYS A 6 15.46 -16.75 27.70
C LYS A 6 14.82 -16.62 26.32
N THR A 7 14.80 -17.72 25.56
CA THR A 7 14.01 -17.85 24.34
C THR A 7 12.70 -18.56 24.64
N LEU A 8 11.57 -17.87 24.41
CA LEU A 8 10.23 -18.43 24.56
C LEU A 8 9.70 -18.90 23.20
N THR A 9 9.22 -20.13 23.14
CA THR A 9 8.39 -20.58 22.02
C THR A 9 7.02 -19.92 22.08
N ALA A 10 6.32 -19.82 20.94
CA ALA A 10 4.93 -19.36 20.88
C ALA A 10 4.01 -20.06 21.90
N LYS A 11 4.22 -21.37 22.14
CA LYS A 11 3.44 -22.16 23.10
C LYS A 11 3.71 -21.80 24.54
N GLN A 12 4.98 -21.58 24.90
CA GLN A 12 5.35 -21.11 26.23
C GLN A 12 4.80 -19.70 26.47
N PHE A 13 4.99 -18.80 25.50
CA PHE A 13 4.51 -17.43 25.58
C PHE A 13 2.98 -17.36 25.77
N ALA A 14 2.21 -18.12 24.99
CA ALA A 14 0.75 -18.17 25.12
C ALA A 14 0.22 -18.77 26.44
N SER A 15 1.08 -19.40 27.24
CA SER A 15 0.70 -20.01 28.53
C SER A 15 1.06 -19.15 29.74
N LEU A 16 1.66 -17.97 29.53
CA LEU A 16 2.07 -17.08 30.61
C LEU A 16 0.89 -16.25 31.14
N ASP A 17 0.96 -15.91 32.42
CA ASP A 17 0.18 -14.81 32.98
C ASP A 17 0.88 -13.48 32.67
N TYR A 18 0.37 -12.74 31.69
CA TYR A 18 0.94 -11.47 31.24
C TYR A 18 0.99 -10.40 32.34
N SER A 19 0.21 -10.51 33.41
CA SER A 19 0.25 -9.55 34.52
C SER A 19 1.59 -9.56 35.26
N GLN A 20 2.38 -10.63 35.13
CA GLN A 20 3.70 -10.78 35.79
C GLN A 20 4.86 -10.20 34.96
N TYR A 21 4.61 -9.76 33.72
CA TYR A 21 5.65 -9.35 32.78
C TYR A 21 5.42 -7.94 32.24
N THR A 22 6.49 -7.32 31.76
CA THR A 22 6.40 -6.14 30.89
C THR A 22 6.53 -6.62 29.44
N LEU A 23 5.43 -6.57 28.70
CA LEU A 23 5.44 -6.96 27.28
C LEU A 23 5.86 -5.76 26.42
N VAL A 24 6.84 -5.95 25.54
CA VAL A 24 7.33 -4.94 24.59
C VAL A 24 7.10 -5.42 23.17
N ASP A 25 6.24 -4.71 22.44
CA ASP A 25 5.90 -4.99 21.05
C ASP A 25 6.70 -4.08 20.12
N LEU A 26 7.62 -4.67 19.35
CA LEU A 26 8.50 -3.96 18.42
C LEU A 26 7.89 -3.68 17.05
N ARG A 27 6.67 -4.14 16.81
CA ARG A 27 5.99 -3.92 15.53
C ARG A 27 5.63 -2.45 15.35
N GLU A 28 5.50 -2.02 14.10
CA GLU A 28 5.08 -0.66 13.81
C GLU A 28 3.63 -0.45 14.26
N PRO A 29 3.20 0.77 14.66
CA PRO A 29 1.89 1.00 15.26
C PRO A 29 0.72 0.52 14.38
N ALA A 30 0.90 0.61 13.05
CA ALA A 30 -0.07 0.11 12.07
C ALA A 30 -0.35 -1.40 12.20
N GLU A 31 0.61 -2.20 12.68
CA GLU A 31 0.47 -3.65 12.89
C GLU A 31 -0.30 -3.99 14.18
N LEU A 32 -0.31 -3.08 15.16
CA LEU A 32 -0.98 -3.27 16.45
C LEU A 32 -2.48 -3.02 16.37
N VAL A 33 -2.91 -2.10 15.49
CA VAL A 33 -4.33 -1.81 15.22
C VAL A 33 -5.06 -3.05 14.72
N VAL A 34 -4.35 -3.92 13.98
CA VAL A 34 -4.90 -5.16 13.39
C VAL A 34 -4.99 -6.30 14.40
N SER A 35 -4.01 -6.40 15.31
CA SER A 35 -3.95 -7.46 16.33
C SER A 35 -2.81 -7.17 17.30
N GLY A 36 -3.15 -6.84 18.55
CA GLY A 36 -2.21 -6.56 19.63
C GLY A 36 -2.42 -7.48 20.82
N ILE A 37 -1.42 -7.56 21.69
CA ILE A 37 -1.59 -8.18 23.01
C ILE A 37 -1.99 -7.06 23.98
N ALA A 38 -3.14 -7.22 24.62
CA ALA A 38 -3.63 -6.23 25.57
C ALA A 38 -2.59 -6.00 26.69
N GLY A 39 -2.28 -4.74 26.98
CA GLY A 39 -1.29 -4.36 27.99
C GLY A 39 0.17 -4.35 27.52
N ALA A 40 0.45 -4.69 26.26
CA ALA A 40 1.80 -4.56 25.70
C ALA A 40 2.16 -3.09 25.41
N ILE A 41 3.40 -2.72 25.76
CA ILE A 41 3.98 -1.42 25.45
C ILE A 41 4.52 -1.47 24.03
N ASN A 42 4.01 -0.62 23.15
CA ASN A 42 4.52 -0.53 21.79
C ASN A 42 5.75 0.37 21.71
N ILE A 43 6.87 -0.20 21.29
CA ILE A 43 8.11 0.53 20.99
C ILE A 43 8.57 0.04 19.62
N PRO A 44 8.12 0.69 18.53
CA PRO A 44 8.50 0.26 17.19
C PRO A 44 10.02 0.15 17.05
N PHE A 45 10.50 -0.88 16.35
CA PHE A 45 11.93 -1.11 16.21
C PHE A 45 12.68 0.14 15.70
N SER A 46 12.06 0.89 14.77
CA SER A 46 12.56 2.16 14.24
C SER A 46 12.81 3.25 15.31
N GLN A 47 12.15 3.15 16.46
CA GLN A 47 12.22 4.11 17.57
C GLN A 47 12.84 3.51 18.84
N PHE A 48 13.27 2.25 18.80
CA PHE A 48 13.76 1.54 19.98
C PHE A 48 14.96 2.24 20.63
N ALA A 49 15.93 2.66 19.83
CA ALA A 49 17.14 3.33 20.31
C ALA A 49 16.85 4.62 21.11
N THR A 50 15.79 5.34 20.77
CA THR A 50 15.42 6.61 21.45
C THR A 50 14.42 6.43 22.57
N LYS A 51 13.78 5.26 22.67
CA LYS A 51 12.73 4.96 23.67
C LYS A 51 13.13 3.90 24.68
N LEU A 52 14.34 3.37 24.60
CA LEU A 52 14.86 2.31 25.46
C LEU A 52 14.67 2.59 26.96
N ASP A 53 14.92 3.82 27.38
CA ASP A 53 14.85 4.23 28.79
C ASP A 53 13.40 4.32 29.33
N THR A 54 12.40 4.17 28.46
CA THR A 54 10.99 4.14 28.86
C THR A 54 10.51 2.78 29.32
N ILE A 55 11.30 1.72 29.12
CA ILE A 55 10.93 0.34 29.50
C ILE A 55 11.11 0.18 31.02
N PRO A 56 10.04 -0.13 31.78
CA PRO A 56 10.16 -0.34 33.22
C PRO A 56 11.04 -1.56 33.56
N LYS A 57 11.92 -1.41 34.55
CA LYS A 57 12.74 -2.51 35.11
C LYS A 57 12.07 -3.26 36.26
N THR A 58 10.80 -2.98 36.55
CA THR A 58 10.09 -3.47 37.73
C THR A 58 9.64 -4.93 37.60
N LYS A 59 9.54 -5.44 36.38
CA LYS A 59 9.13 -6.82 36.04
C LYS A 59 10.05 -7.37 34.95
N PRO A 60 10.16 -8.70 34.80
CA PRO A 60 10.84 -9.28 33.65
C PRO A 60 10.21 -8.84 32.34
N VAL A 61 11.04 -8.52 31.35
CA VAL A 61 10.63 -7.98 30.06
C VAL A 61 10.49 -9.12 29.05
N ILE A 62 9.37 -9.19 28.35
CA ILE A 62 9.22 -10.07 27.19
C ILE A 62 9.12 -9.20 25.95
N VAL A 63 10.07 -9.37 25.03
CA VAL A 63 10.11 -8.62 23.78
C VAL A 63 9.75 -9.50 22.59
N TYR A 64 8.95 -8.97 21.67
CA TYR A 64 8.61 -9.67 20.43
C TYR A 64 8.45 -8.68 19.28
N CYS A 65 8.74 -9.14 18.07
CA CYS A 65 8.44 -8.44 16.82
C CYS A 65 7.50 -9.29 15.95
N ARG A 66 7.37 -8.98 14.65
CA ARG A 66 6.49 -9.74 13.76
C ARG A 66 6.88 -11.21 13.62
N VAL A 67 8.17 -11.51 13.41
CA VAL A 67 8.67 -12.87 13.07
C VAL A 67 9.77 -13.41 14.00
N GLY A 68 10.29 -12.59 14.92
CA GLY A 68 11.30 -13.01 15.90
C GLY A 68 12.67 -12.36 15.72
N ASP A 69 13.04 -11.98 14.50
CA ASP A 69 14.40 -11.52 14.13
C ASP A 69 14.85 -10.31 14.98
N PHE A 70 14.13 -9.18 14.88
CA PHE A 70 14.50 -7.97 15.61
C PHE A 70 14.33 -8.08 17.13
N SER A 71 13.46 -8.96 17.62
CA SER A 71 13.27 -9.14 19.07
C SER A 71 14.42 -9.91 19.71
N GLU A 72 15.14 -10.74 18.97
CA GLU A 72 16.36 -11.39 19.44
C GLU A 72 17.45 -10.35 19.67
N GLU A 73 17.75 -9.52 18.65
CA GLU A 73 18.75 -8.45 18.74
C GLU A 73 18.44 -7.46 19.87
N VAL A 74 17.16 -7.11 20.07
CA VAL A 74 16.74 -6.22 21.15
C VAL A 74 16.89 -6.87 22.53
N ALA A 75 16.68 -8.19 22.65
CA ALA A 75 16.86 -8.90 23.91
C ALA A 75 18.33 -8.90 24.35
N ASP A 76 19.29 -9.04 23.42
CA ASP A 76 20.72 -8.86 23.71
C ASP A 76 21.01 -7.47 24.32
N ILE A 77 20.50 -6.42 23.66
CA ILE A 77 20.72 -5.02 24.07
C ILE A 77 20.13 -4.73 25.47
N LEU A 78 18.98 -5.31 25.79
CA LEU A 78 18.32 -5.20 27.08
C LEU A 78 19.05 -6.01 28.16
N PHE A 79 19.49 -7.22 27.83
CA PHE A 79 20.25 -8.07 28.74
C PHE A 79 21.55 -7.39 29.20
N ASP A 80 22.30 -6.82 28.25
CA ASP A 80 23.54 -6.05 28.53
C ASP A 80 23.30 -4.83 29.44
N ARG A 81 22.07 -4.33 29.47
CA ARG A 81 21.64 -3.20 30.33
C ARG A 81 21.02 -3.65 31.65
N GLY A 82 21.13 -4.93 31.98
CA GLY A 82 20.69 -5.51 33.25
C GLY A 82 19.17 -5.68 33.36
N TYR A 83 18.47 -5.84 32.25
CA TYR A 83 17.07 -6.29 32.28
C TYR A 83 17.01 -7.82 32.41
N ASP A 84 16.09 -8.34 33.22
CA ASP A 84 15.67 -9.75 33.13
C ASP A 84 14.75 -9.87 31.91
N VAL A 85 15.25 -10.46 30.82
CA VAL A 85 14.60 -10.41 29.51
C VAL A 85 14.39 -11.79 28.90
N ALA A 86 13.31 -11.91 28.13
CA ALA A 86 13.06 -13.03 27.24
C ALA A 86 12.56 -12.52 25.89
N HIS A 87 12.86 -13.24 24.80
CA HIS A 87 12.29 -12.97 23.48
C HIS A 87 11.39 -14.11 23.00
N VAL A 88 10.46 -13.80 22.10
CA VAL A 88 9.55 -14.80 21.52
C VAL A 88 10.06 -15.28 20.16
N ALA A 89 10.51 -16.54 20.09
CA ALA A 89 10.93 -17.17 18.85
C ALA A 89 9.73 -17.35 17.89
N GLY A 90 9.94 -16.99 16.61
CA GLY A 90 8.87 -16.94 15.60
C GLY A 90 7.95 -15.71 15.72
N GLY A 91 8.19 -14.86 16.72
CA GLY A 91 7.50 -13.60 16.94
C GLY A 91 5.99 -13.72 17.11
N PHE A 92 5.31 -12.60 16.90
CA PHE A 92 3.86 -12.51 17.01
C PHE A 92 3.12 -13.37 15.98
N LYS A 93 3.73 -13.64 14.80
CA LYS A 93 3.16 -14.51 13.78
C LYS A 93 2.98 -15.95 14.31
N ALA A 94 4.03 -16.55 14.88
CA ALA A 94 3.96 -17.91 15.42
C ALA A 94 3.01 -18.01 16.62
N TYR A 95 2.95 -16.96 17.45
CA TYR A 95 1.97 -16.83 18.52
C TYR A 95 0.54 -16.85 17.98
N ARG A 96 0.24 -16.04 16.95
CA ARG A 96 -1.09 -15.97 16.33
C ARG A 96 -1.52 -17.29 15.71
N GLU A 97 -0.66 -17.91 14.92
CA GLU A 97 -0.94 -19.21 14.29
C GLU A 97 -1.32 -20.28 15.34
N LEU A 98 -0.66 -20.26 16.50
CA LEU A 98 -0.96 -21.18 17.60
C LEU A 98 -2.28 -20.84 18.32
N THR A 99 -2.55 -19.56 18.58
CA THR A 99 -3.77 -19.15 19.29
C THR A 99 -5.01 -19.23 18.42
N GLU A 100 -4.86 -19.02 17.11
CA GLU A 100 -5.95 -19.15 16.12
C GLU A 100 -6.22 -20.61 15.78
N GLY A 101 -5.19 -21.47 15.78
CA GLY A 101 -5.36 -22.93 15.69
C GLY A 101 -6.14 -23.56 16.85
N LYS A 102 -6.33 -22.84 17.97
CA LYS A 102 -7.20 -23.23 19.09
C LYS A 102 -8.56 -22.53 19.11
N GLN A 103 -8.80 -21.57 18.22
CA GLN A 103 -10.06 -20.81 18.12
C GLN A 103 -10.97 -21.26 16.96
N SER A 104 -10.77 -22.46 16.39
CA SER A 104 -11.73 -23.06 15.44
C SER A 104 -13.00 -23.62 16.11
N ALA A 105 -13.43 -23.03 17.23
CA ALA A 105 -14.72 -23.33 17.87
C ALA A 105 -15.43 -22.10 18.46
N ASN A 106 -14.96 -20.87 18.19
CA ASN A 106 -15.75 -19.67 18.49
C ASN A 106 -15.63 -18.69 17.33
N THR A 107 -16.70 -18.61 16.54
CA THR A 107 -17.06 -17.44 15.73
C THR A 107 -16.80 -16.17 16.52
N VAL A 108 -15.92 -15.30 16.02
CA VAL A 108 -15.72 -13.97 16.58
C VAL A 108 -16.90 -13.11 16.14
N GLU A 109 -17.88 -12.92 17.02
CA GLU A 109 -18.83 -11.82 16.93
C GLU A 109 -18.08 -10.50 17.16
N ALA A 110 -18.17 -9.60 16.18
CA ALA A 110 -17.70 -8.23 16.28
C ALA A 110 -18.56 -7.43 17.29
N PRO A 111 -18.01 -6.39 17.95
CA PRO A 111 -18.71 -5.67 19.01
C PRO A 111 -19.97 -4.99 18.50
N GLU A 112 -21.04 -5.19 19.26
CA GLU A 112 -22.38 -4.63 19.05
C GLU A 112 -22.33 -3.09 19.17
N GLN A 113 -22.50 -2.40 18.03
CA GLN A 113 -22.83 -0.98 18.01
C GLN A 113 -24.11 -0.76 17.19
N ALA A 114 -25.17 -0.43 17.94
CA ALA A 114 -26.45 0.18 17.58
C ALA A 114 -27.04 -0.17 16.20
N SER A 115 -28.07 -1.03 16.25
CA SER A 115 -28.95 -1.38 15.14
C SER A 115 -29.62 -0.15 14.50
N VAL A 116 -29.32 0.06 13.21
CA VAL A 116 -30.18 0.80 12.28
C VAL A 116 -31.03 -0.26 11.53
N PRO A 117 -32.33 -0.02 11.28
CA PRO A 117 -33.26 -1.07 10.88
C PRO A 117 -32.85 -1.77 9.57
N SER A 118 -32.88 -3.10 9.63
CA SER A 118 -32.79 -4.01 8.50
C SER A 118 -33.99 -3.81 7.59
N ASP A 119 -33.76 -3.28 6.39
CA ASP A 119 -34.56 -3.60 5.22
C ASP A 119 -33.63 -3.85 4.01
N ALA A 120 -33.67 -5.11 3.54
CA ALA A 120 -33.07 -5.69 2.32
C ALA A 120 -31.51 -5.81 2.25
N ALA A 121 -30.88 -6.93 1.86
CA ALA A 121 -31.33 -8.13 1.16
C ALA A 121 -30.45 -9.37 1.48
N THR A 122 -31.13 -10.50 1.65
CA THR A 122 -30.62 -11.87 1.61
C THR A 122 -30.27 -12.31 0.17
N SER A 123 -29.39 -11.58 -0.52
CA SER A 123 -28.89 -12.02 -1.83
C SER A 123 -27.58 -12.79 -1.67
N GLU A 124 -27.41 -13.88 -2.42
CA GLU A 124 -26.14 -14.60 -2.51
C GLU A 124 -25.00 -13.63 -2.91
N PRO A 125 -23.79 -13.79 -2.34
CA PRO A 125 -22.66 -12.95 -2.70
C PRO A 125 -22.31 -13.10 -4.19
N VAL A 126 -22.06 -11.98 -4.88
CA VAL A 126 -21.58 -12.01 -6.25
C VAL A 126 -20.11 -12.41 -6.28
N PHE A 127 -19.78 -13.43 -7.07
CA PHE A 127 -18.42 -13.92 -7.22
C PHE A 127 -17.54 -12.97 -8.07
N ILE A 128 -16.37 -12.60 -7.55
CA ILE A 128 -15.35 -11.77 -8.20
C ILE A 128 -14.05 -12.56 -8.28
N ASP A 129 -13.68 -12.98 -9.50
CA ASP A 129 -12.40 -13.65 -9.74
C ASP A 129 -11.26 -12.64 -9.89
N ALA A 130 -10.42 -12.48 -8.87
CA ALA A 130 -9.21 -11.66 -8.89
C ALA A 130 -7.93 -12.51 -8.98
N LYS A 131 -8.03 -13.79 -9.33
CA LYS A 131 -6.87 -14.69 -9.44
C LYS A 131 -5.96 -14.28 -10.60
N GLY A 132 -4.66 -14.51 -10.43
CA GLY A 132 -3.63 -14.17 -11.41
C GLY A 132 -3.30 -12.68 -11.52
N LEU A 133 -4.09 -11.79 -10.91
CA LEU A 133 -3.79 -10.36 -10.85
C LEU A 133 -2.64 -10.09 -9.85
N LYS A 134 -1.99 -8.94 -10.06
CA LYS A 134 -0.93 -8.41 -9.18
C LYS A 134 -1.22 -6.96 -8.81
N CYS A 135 -0.68 -6.53 -7.68
CA CYS A 135 -0.88 -5.20 -7.11
C CYS A 135 -0.74 -4.10 -8.18
N PRO A 136 -1.72 -3.18 -8.31
CA PRO A 136 -2.88 -2.98 -7.44
C PRO A 136 -4.16 -3.73 -7.89
N GLY A 137 -4.03 -4.65 -8.86
CA GLY A 137 -5.13 -5.25 -9.61
C GLY A 137 -6.28 -5.83 -8.78
N PRO A 138 -6.04 -6.70 -7.78
CA PRO A 138 -7.13 -7.25 -6.97
C PRO A 138 -7.99 -6.19 -6.28
N ILE A 139 -7.36 -5.18 -5.66
CA ILE A 139 -8.06 -4.11 -4.93
C ILE A 139 -8.80 -3.19 -5.89
N VAL A 140 -8.17 -2.82 -7.02
CA VAL A 140 -8.84 -2.04 -8.07
C VAL A 140 -10.07 -2.80 -8.55
N LYS A 141 -9.96 -4.10 -8.85
CA LYS A 141 -11.11 -4.90 -9.31
C LYS A 141 -12.27 -4.94 -8.31
N VAL A 142 -11.98 -5.04 -7.01
CA VAL A 142 -12.99 -4.98 -5.95
C VAL A 142 -13.63 -3.59 -5.88
N SER A 143 -12.79 -2.54 -5.89
CA SER A 143 -13.24 -1.15 -5.86
C SER A 143 -14.12 -0.80 -7.04
N ASP A 144 -13.69 -1.13 -8.27
CA ASP A 144 -14.42 -0.88 -9.51
C ASP A 144 -15.82 -1.49 -9.44
N TYR A 145 -15.87 -2.78 -9.09
CA TYR A 145 -17.13 -3.50 -9.00
C TYR A 145 -18.05 -2.90 -7.96
N LEU A 146 -17.53 -2.56 -6.77
CA LEU A 146 -18.36 -2.07 -5.68
C LEU A 146 -18.76 -0.61 -5.85
N SER A 147 -17.99 0.24 -6.52
CA SER A 147 -18.13 1.71 -6.54
C SER A 147 -19.51 2.25 -6.91
N ASP A 148 -20.25 1.57 -7.79
CA ASP A 148 -21.56 1.99 -8.32
C ASP A 148 -22.74 1.16 -7.79
N LYS A 149 -22.48 0.14 -6.96
CA LYS A 149 -23.50 -0.79 -6.45
C LYS A 149 -24.30 -0.27 -5.25
N PRO A 150 -25.53 -0.72 -5.01
CA PRO A 150 -26.27 -0.35 -3.81
C PRO A 150 -25.54 -0.75 -2.52
N ILE A 151 -25.72 0.03 -1.45
CA ILE A 151 -25.34 -0.37 -0.10
C ILE A 151 -26.03 -1.70 0.24
N GLY A 152 -25.33 -2.59 0.94
CA GLY A 152 -25.79 -3.95 1.21
C GLY A 152 -25.36 -4.97 0.17
N THR A 153 -24.79 -4.56 -0.98
CA THR A 153 -24.25 -5.49 -1.98
C THR A 153 -23.16 -6.38 -1.36
N ARG A 154 -23.31 -7.70 -1.49
CA ARG A 154 -22.36 -8.69 -0.99
C ARG A 154 -21.55 -9.27 -2.14
N ILE A 155 -20.25 -9.40 -1.94
CA ILE A 155 -19.34 -10.04 -2.91
C ILE A 155 -18.48 -11.11 -2.23
N HIS A 156 -18.13 -12.12 -3.00
CA HIS A 156 -17.11 -13.12 -2.67
C HIS A 156 -15.94 -12.96 -3.62
N VAL A 157 -14.75 -12.67 -3.11
CA VAL A 157 -13.55 -12.40 -3.93
C VAL A 157 -12.54 -13.52 -3.75
N GLU A 158 -12.04 -14.07 -4.86
CA GLU A 158 -10.90 -14.99 -4.87
C GLU A 158 -9.66 -14.35 -5.47
N ALA A 159 -8.52 -14.38 -4.77
CA ALA A 159 -7.24 -13.88 -5.27
C ALA A 159 -6.08 -14.84 -4.98
N THR A 160 -5.05 -14.83 -5.82
CA THR A 160 -3.82 -15.64 -5.67
C THR A 160 -2.57 -14.77 -5.41
N GLU A 161 -2.77 -13.53 -4.99
CA GLU A 161 -1.68 -12.64 -4.59
C GLU A 161 -1.63 -12.54 -3.08
N ASP A 162 -0.53 -12.99 -2.46
CA ASP A 162 -0.39 -13.06 -1.01
C ASP A 162 -0.67 -11.72 -0.31
N ALA A 163 -0.25 -10.61 -0.92
CA ALA A 163 -0.48 -9.26 -0.40
C ALA A 163 -1.96 -8.88 -0.31
N PHE A 164 -2.84 -9.51 -1.11
CA PHE A 164 -4.27 -9.22 -1.10
C PHE A 164 -4.90 -9.45 0.28
N TYR A 165 -4.38 -10.42 1.05
CA TYR A 165 -4.92 -10.74 2.37
C TYR A 165 -4.89 -9.52 3.30
N SER A 166 -3.75 -8.83 3.39
CA SER A 166 -3.62 -7.60 4.17
C SER A 166 -4.28 -6.41 3.47
N ASP A 167 -4.13 -6.32 2.14
CA ASP A 167 -4.60 -5.16 1.39
C ASP A 167 -6.11 -5.01 1.46
N ILE A 168 -6.87 -6.12 1.40
CA ILE A 168 -8.33 -6.06 1.41
C ILE A 168 -8.89 -5.67 2.78
N GLN A 169 -8.21 -6.06 3.86
CA GLN A 169 -8.55 -5.64 5.22
C GLN A 169 -8.41 -4.13 5.36
N ILE A 170 -7.24 -3.59 4.96
CA ILE A 170 -6.96 -2.15 4.98
C ILE A 170 -7.93 -1.41 4.06
N TRP A 171 -8.21 -1.94 2.88
CA TRP A 171 -9.14 -1.31 1.95
C TRP A 171 -10.54 -1.22 2.53
N CYS A 172 -11.07 -2.30 3.14
CA CYS A 172 -12.37 -2.30 3.80
C CYS A 172 -12.42 -1.25 4.92
N GLU A 173 -11.41 -1.22 5.79
CA GLU A 173 -11.29 -0.22 6.86
C GLU A 173 -11.31 1.22 6.30
N ARG A 174 -10.49 1.49 5.28
CA ARG A 174 -10.32 2.85 4.71
C ARG A 174 -11.49 3.34 3.88
N THR A 175 -12.29 2.43 3.35
CA THR A 175 -13.47 2.74 2.53
C THR A 175 -14.78 2.63 3.31
N GLY A 176 -14.73 2.10 4.54
CA GLY A 176 -15.92 1.83 5.36
C GLY A 176 -16.75 0.64 4.88
N ASN A 177 -16.23 -0.18 3.97
CA ASN A 177 -16.85 -1.46 3.62
C ASN A 177 -16.59 -2.48 4.72
N ARG A 178 -17.51 -3.44 4.88
CA ARG A 178 -17.37 -4.47 5.92
C ARG A 178 -16.74 -5.72 5.33
N LEU A 179 -15.65 -6.18 5.92
CA LEU A 179 -15.09 -7.50 5.66
C LEU A 179 -15.83 -8.50 6.56
N ASP A 180 -16.67 -9.34 5.97
CA ASP A 180 -17.48 -10.34 6.69
C ASP A 180 -16.65 -11.57 7.06
N ALA A 181 -15.81 -12.02 6.12
CA ALA A 181 -14.93 -13.16 6.33
C ALA A 181 -13.69 -13.06 5.44
N ILE A 182 -12.58 -13.62 5.90
CA ILE A 182 -11.39 -13.82 5.08
C ILE A 182 -10.72 -15.14 5.45
N SER A 183 -10.27 -15.89 4.44
CA SER A 183 -9.55 -17.16 4.63
C SER A 183 -8.49 -17.34 3.57
N PHE A 184 -7.55 -18.24 3.85
CA PHE A 184 -6.51 -18.65 2.91
C PHE A 184 -6.44 -20.17 2.87
N THR A 185 -6.81 -20.75 1.74
CA THR A 185 -6.82 -22.20 1.54
C THR A 185 -6.39 -22.53 0.11
N ASP A 186 -5.52 -23.52 -0.04
CA ASP A 186 -4.97 -24.00 -1.33
C ASP A 186 -4.33 -22.90 -2.19
N GLY A 187 -3.64 -21.95 -1.57
CA GLY A 187 -2.99 -20.84 -2.28
C GLY A 187 -3.96 -19.78 -2.82
N VAL A 188 -5.23 -19.82 -2.39
CA VAL A 188 -6.26 -18.85 -2.76
C VAL A 188 -6.78 -18.15 -1.51
N ILE A 189 -6.76 -16.82 -1.56
CA ILE A 189 -7.37 -15.96 -0.56
C ILE A 189 -8.83 -15.75 -0.95
N ARG A 190 -9.74 -15.97 0.00
CA ARG A 190 -11.18 -15.78 -0.15
C ARG A 190 -11.65 -14.71 0.81
N ALA A 191 -12.28 -13.66 0.30
CA ALA A 191 -12.81 -12.57 1.10
C ALA A 191 -14.28 -12.33 0.79
N ASP A 192 -15.12 -12.37 1.82
CA ASP A 192 -16.53 -11.98 1.75
C ASP A 192 -16.66 -10.54 2.24
N ILE A 193 -17.23 -9.67 1.40
CA ILE A 193 -17.31 -8.23 1.67
C ILE A 193 -18.73 -7.77 1.44
N THR A 194 -19.24 -6.97 2.36
CA THR A 194 -20.51 -6.25 2.20
C THR A 194 -20.24 -4.77 2.02
N ARG A 195 -20.76 -4.19 0.93
CA ARG A 195 -20.76 -2.75 0.72
C ARG A 195 -21.57 -2.09 1.83
N GLN A 196 -20.95 -1.18 2.56
CA GLN A 196 -21.65 -0.38 3.56
C GLN A 196 -21.60 1.10 3.20
N ASN A 197 -22.40 1.89 3.91
CA ASN A 197 -22.11 3.31 3.99
C ASN A 197 -20.71 3.46 4.55
N ALA A 198 -19.86 4.23 3.87
CA ALA A 198 -18.76 4.87 4.56
C ALA A 198 -19.42 5.69 5.67
N ALA A 199 -19.38 5.19 6.92
CA ALA A 199 -19.67 6.05 8.05
C ALA A 199 -18.72 7.24 7.85
N PRO A 200 -19.22 8.49 7.83
CA PRO A 200 -18.33 9.63 7.85
C PRO A 200 -17.59 9.52 9.18
N THR A 201 -16.42 8.88 9.16
CA THR A 201 -15.46 9.06 10.23
C THR A 201 -15.27 10.58 10.32
N ALA A 202 -15.21 11.12 11.54
CA ALA A 202 -15.13 12.56 11.80
C ALA A 202 -14.02 13.30 11.01
N ALA A 203 -13.14 12.56 10.32
CA ALA A 203 -12.20 12.94 9.28
C ALA A 203 -12.80 13.38 7.92
N ALA A 204 -14.11 13.57 7.77
CA ALA A 204 -14.65 14.27 6.58
C ALA A 204 -14.12 15.72 6.43
N SER A 205 -13.44 16.25 7.47
CA SER A 205 -12.71 17.52 7.44
C SER A 205 -11.21 17.40 7.13
N GLU A 206 -10.60 16.21 7.19
CA GLU A 206 -9.19 16.01 6.87
C GLU A 206 -9.04 15.60 5.41
N ARG A 207 -8.35 16.45 4.62
CA ARG A 207 -8.11 16.19 3.20
C ARG A 207 -7.03 15.11 3.10
N HIS A 208 -7.43 13.92 2.66
CA HIS A 208 -6.57 12.75 2.50
C HIS A 208 -6.11 12.56 1.04
N ASP A 209 -5.93 13.66 0.30
CA ASP A 209 -5.51 13.60 -1.09
C ASP A 209 -4.05 13.12 -1.17
N LYS A 210 -3.63 12.60 -2.32
CA LYS A 210 -2.27 12.11 -2.54
C LYS A 210 -1.62 12.87 -3.68
N THR A 211 -0.38 13.30 -3.50
CA THR A 211 0.35 14.01 -4.55
C THR A 211 1.66 13.32 -4.88
N PHE A 212 1.94 13.15 -6.17
CA PHE A 212 3.17 12.54 -6.66
C PHE A 212 3.85 13.52 -7.60
N VAL A 213 5.13 13.81 -7.38
CA VAL A 213 5.99 14.51 -8.34
C VAL A 213 6.77 13.46 -9.11
N VAL A 214 6.48 13.30 -10.39
CA VAL A 214 7.24 12.41 -11.29
C VAL A 214 8.25 13.25 -12.05
N PHE A 215 9.47 13.28 -11.51
CA PHE A 215 10.63 13.89 -12.15
C PHE A 215 11.33 12.87 -13.06
N SER A 216 11.41 11.62 -12.61
CA SER A 216 12.08 10.53 -13.33
C SER A 216 11.37 10.15 -14.62
N GLY A 217 12.14 9.86 -15.68
CA GLY A 217 11.66 9.34 -16.96
C GLY A 217 11.90 7.84 -17.15
N ASP A 218 12.10 7.10 -16.06
CA ASP A 218 12.43 5.67 -16.06
C ASP A 218 11.16 4.81 -15.99
N LEU A 219 11.12 3.72 -16.75
CA LEU A 219 9.98 2.81 -16.89
C LEU A 219 9.54 2.23 -15.53
N ASP A 220 10.48 1.70 -14.76
CA ASP A 220 10.26 1.03 -13.47
C ASP A 220 9.75 1.99 -12.40
N LYS A 221 10.34 3.19 -12.29
CA LYS A 221 9.85 4.22 -11.37
C LYS A 221 8.46 4.72 -11.75
N THR A 222 8.20 4.86 -13.05
CA THR A 222 6.88 5.26 -13.54
C THR A 222 5.83 4.19 -13.23
N ILE A 223 6.15 2.91 -13.43
CA ILE A 223 5.26 1.80 -13.04
C ILE A 223 4.95 1.87 -11.55
N ALA A 224 5.95 2.05 -10.68
CA ALA A 224 5.74 2.18 -9.24
C ALA A 224 4.83 3.36 -8.88
N ALA A 225 5.02 4.53 -9.50
CA ALA A 225 4.18 5.70 -9.30
C ALA A 225 2.70 5.41 -9.62
N PHE A 226 2.42 4.76 -10.76
CA PHE A 226 1.05 4.44 -11.14
C PHE A 226 0.44 3.26 -10.37
N ILE A 227 1.24 2.31 -9.87
CA ILE A 227 0.74 1.29 -8.92
C ILE A 227 0.23 1.97 -7.66
N MET A 228 1.03 2.87 -7.07
CA MET A 228 0.64 3.62 -5.87
C MET A 228 -0.56 4.54 -6.12
N ALA A 229 -0.58 5.23 -7.25
CA ALA A 229 -1.69 6.12 -7.60
C ALA A 229 -3.02 5.36 -7.75
N ASN A 230 -3.03 4.23 -8.45
CA ASN A 230 -4.22 3.40 -8.58
C ASN A 230 -4.66 2.79 -7.24
N GLY A 231 -3.72 2.36 -6.39
CA GLY A 231 -4.04 1.89 -5.04
C GLY A 231 -4.72 2.98 -4.20
N ALA A 232 -4.19 4.20 -4.22
CA ALA A 232 -4.79 5.35 -3.55
C ALA A 232 -6.18 5.70 -4.11
N ALA A 233 -6.33 5.70 -5.43
CA ALA A 233 -7.61 5.98 -6.08
C ALA A 233 -8.68 4.93 -5.76
N ALA A 234 -8.30 3.64 -5.73
CA ALA A 234 -9.18 2.55 -5.31
C ALA A 234 -9.62 2.68 -3.83
N MET A 235 -8.84 3.36 -2.98
CA MET A 235 -9.23 3.72 -1.61
C MET A 235 -10.08 5.00 -1.53
N GLY A 236 -10.59 5.50 -2.67
CA GLY A 236 -11.40 6.71 -2.75
C GLY A 236 -10.63 8.02 -2.54
N ARG A 237 -9.30 8.00 -2.62
CA ARG A 237 -8.48 9.21 -2.45
C ARG A 237 -8.35 9.96 -3.77
N LYS A 238 -8.42 11.30 -3.73
CA LYS A 238 -8.07 12.10 -4.89
C LYS A 238 -6.56 12.08 -5.07
N VAL A 239 -6.10 11.85 -6.29
CA VAL A 239 -4.68 11.76 -6.61
C VAL A 239 -4.31 12.80 -7.65
N THR A 240 -3.24 13.54 -7.41
CA THR A 240 -2.60 14.42 -8.40
C THR A 240 -1.18 13.93 -8.69
N ILE A 241 -0.85 13.73 -9.97
CA ILE A 241 0.51 13.42 -10.41
C ILE A 241 1.04 14.58 -11.23
N PHE A 242 2.07 15.26 -10.71
CA PHE A 242 2.75 16.36 -11.36
C PHE A 242 4.00 15.87 -12.10
N PHE A 243 4.01 15.97 -13.41
CA PHE A 243 5.10 15.55 -14.28
C PHE A 243 5.99 16.74 -14.62
N THR A 244 7.28 16.60 -14.32
CA THR A 244 8.27 17.65 -14.55
C THR A 244 9.54 17.04 -15.16
N PHE A 245 10.35 17.86 -15.83
CA PHE A 245 11.59 17.41 -16.49
C PHE A 245 11.41 16.10 -17.29
N TRP A 246 12.17 15.05 -16.97
CA TRP A 246 12.20 13.80 -17.72
C TRP A 246 10.85 13.07 -17.69
N GLY A 247 10.08 13.23 -16.61
CA GLY A 247 8.74 12.69 -16.44
C GLY A 247 7.76 13.18 -17.51
N LEU A 248 7.95 14.38 -18.08
CA LEU A 248 7.09 14.87 -19.17
C LEU A 248 7.09 13.94 -20.40
N ASN A 249 8.18 13.20 -20.63
CA ASN A 249 8.25 12.28 -21.76
C ASN A 249 7.25 11.12 -21.67
N ILE A 250 6.79 10.80 -20.46
CA ILE A 250 5.78 9.77 -20.18
C ILE A 250 4.44 10.17 -20.81
N LEU A 251 4.08 11.46 -20.70
CA LEU A 251 2.81 12.03 -21.17
C LEU A 251 2.77 12.29 -22.67
N ARG A 252 3.89 12.16 -23.38
CA ARG A 252 3.95 12.41 -24.84
C ARG A 252 3.17 11.33 -25.60
N ARG A 253 2.38 11.74 -26.59
CA ARG A 253 1.70 10.82 -27.50
C ARG A 253 2.72 9.90 -28.18
N PRO A 254 2.43 8.59 -28.30
CA PRO A 254 3.30 7.66 -29.02
C PRO A 254 3.46 8.00 -30.50
N LYS A 255 2.39 8.52 -31.12
CA LYS A 255 2.40 9.01 -32.50
C LYS A 255 2.97 10.42 -32.54
N LYS A 256 3.87 10.68 -33.50
CA LYS A 256 4.47 12.00 -33.69
C LYS A 256 3.41 12.99 -34.16
N VAL A 257 3.25 14.08 -33.43
CA VAL A 257 2.41 15.22 -33.82
C VAL A 257 3.29 16.28 -34.47
N ARG A 258 2.78 16.93 -35.54
CA ARG A 258 3.49 18.04 -36.21
C ARG A 258 3.16 19.33 -35.49
N VAL A 259 4.18 19.99 -34.96
CA VAL A 259 4.09 21.30 -34.31
C VAL A 259 5.24 22.19 -34.80
N LYS A 260 5.04 23.51 -34.77
CA LYS A 260 6.09 24.48 -35.12
C LYS A 260 7.03 24.63 -33.93
N LYS A 261 8.32 24.41 -34.18
CA LYS A 261 9.38 24.40 -33.17
C LYS A 261 10.61 25.14 -33.64
N ALA A 262 11.31 25.78 -32.72
CA ALA A 262 12.66 26.30 -32.94
C ALA A 262 13.65 25.15 -33.24
N PHE A 263 14.82 25.48 -33.77
CA PHE A 263 15.82 24.46 -34.17
C PHE A 263 16.28 23.59 -32.97
N ILE A 264 16.55 24.21 -31.82
CA ILE A 264 16.99 23.53 -30.58
C ILE A 264 15.89 22.59 -30.05
N GLU A 265 14.64 23.05 -30.01
CA GLU A 265 13.48 22.24 -29.57
C GLU A 265 13.27 21.00 -30.45
N LYS A 266 13.49 21.12 -31.77
CA LYS A 266 13.45 19.97 -32.69
C LYS A 266 14.53 18.94 -32.35
N MET A 267 15.72 19.39 -31.97
CA MET A 267 16.83 18.52 -31.56
C MET A 267 16.48 17.77 -30.27
N PHE A 268 16.08 18.49 -29.22
CA PHE A 268 15.63 17.88 -27.96
C PHE A 268 14.49 16.88 -28.18
N GLY A 269 13.45 17.27 -28.92
CA GLY A 269 12.30 16.41 -29.21
C GLY A 269 12.63 15.12 -29.96
N LYS A 270 13.75 15.08 -30.70
CA LYS A 270 14.27 13.88 -31.38
C LYS A 270 15.08 12.98 -30.44
N MET A 271 15.84 13.56 -29.51
CA MET A 271 16.71 12.86 -28.56
C MET A 271 15.94 12.21 -27.41
N MET A 272 14.87 12.85 -26.95
CA MET A 272 14.10 12.40 -25.79
C MET A 272 13.07 11.31 -26.14
N PRO A 273 12.80 10.35 -25.23
CA PRO A 273 11.82 9.30 -25.45
C PRO A 273 10.42 9.88 -25.67
N ARG A 274 9.60 9.15 -26.44
CA ARG A 274 8.22 9.53 -26.79
C ARG A 274 7.25 8.51 -26.22
N GLY A 275 6.63 8.88 -25.11
CA GLY A 275 5.64 8.08 -24.43
C GLY A 275 6.24 6.88 -23.69
N THR A 276 5.36 6.20 -22.98
CA THR A 276 5.63 5.05 -22.10
C THR A 276 6.42 3.91 -22.74
N LYS A 277 6.21 3.63 -24.04
CA LYS A 277 6.85 2.51 -24.76
C LYS A 277 8.33 2.72 -25.08
N LYS A 278 8.82 3.96 -24.97
CA LYS A 278 10.22 4.31 -25.27
C LYS A 278 11.06 4.58 -24.01
N LEU A 279 10.47 4.45 -22.83
CA LEU A 279 11.19 4.60 -21.56
C LEU A 279 12.19 3.45 -21.37
N GLY A 280 13.36 3.79 -20.84
CA GLY A 280 14.36 2.82 -20.40
C GLY A 280 14.15 2.43 -18.94
N LEU A 281 14.83 1.39 -18.48
CA LEU A 281 14.92 1.10 -17.05
C LEU A 281 15.92 2.04 -16.35
N SER A 282 15.66 2.37 -15.08
CA SER A 282 16.57 3.17 -14.25
C SER A 282 17.91 2.48 -14.01
N ARG A 283 17.89 1.14 -13.95
CA ARG A 283 19.07 0.26 -13.82
C ARG A 283 18.96 -0.92 -14.78
N MET A 284 20.10 -1.43 -15.23
CA MET A 284 20.17 -2.59 -16.14
C MET A 284 19.39 -2.41 -17.46
N ASN A 285 19.33 -1.18 -18.00
CA ASN A 285 18.61 -0.91 -19.25
C ASN A 285 19.21 -1.64 -20.47
N MET A 286 20.54 -1.82 -20.49
CA MET A 286 21.28 -2.55 -21.54
C MET A 286 20.86 -2.13 -22.97
N GLY A 287 20.83 -0.81 -23.23
CA GLY A 287 20.39 -0.26 -24.52
C GLY A 287 18.92 -0.53 -24.86
N GLY A 288 18.05 -0.67 -23.85
CA GLY A 288 16.62 -0.95 -23.99
C GLY A 288 16.26 -2.44 -24.00
N LYS A 289 17.23 -3.36 -23.94
CA LYS A 289 16.97 -4.80 -23.79
C LYS A 289 16.32 -5.13 -22.44
N GLY A 290 16.77 -4.48 -21.36
CA GLY A 290 16.21 -4.64 -20.03
C GLY A 290 14.73 -4.26 -19.98
N ALA A 291 14.37 -3.12 -20.57
CA ALA A 291 12.98 -2.65 -20.65
C ALA A 291 12.06 -3.63 -21.40
N LYS A 292 12.54 -4.28 -22.46
CA LYS A 292 11.78 -5.32 -23.17
C LYS A 292 11.63 -6.59 -22.33
N MET A 293 12.70 -7.00 -21.65
CA MET A 293 12.71 -8.20 -20.81
C MET A 293 11.74 -8.06 -19.64
N ILE A 294 11.80 -6.95 -18.90
CA ILE A 294 10.93 -6.74 -17.74
C ILE A 294 9.46 -6.71 -18.14
N ARG A 295 9.12 -6.05 -19.26
CA ARG A 295 7.73 -6.01 -19.79
C ARG A 295 7.22 -7.41 -20.13
N LYS A 296 8.08 -8.29 -20.67
CA LYS A 296 7.72 -9.69 -20.94
C LYS A 296 7.48 -10.48 -19.65
N ILE A 297 8.33 -10.29 -18.63
CA ILE A 297 8.19 -10.94 -17.32
C ILE A 297 6.92 -10.46 -16.62
N MET A 298 6.67 -9.16 -16.59
CA MET A 298 5.46 -8.54 -16.04
C MET A 298 4.20 -9.17 -16.64
N LYS A 299 4.12 -9.21 -17.98
CA LYS A 299 2.99 -9.84 -18.69
C LYS A 299 2.81 -11.31 -18.30
N LYS A 300 3.90 -12.08 -18.19
CA LYS A 300 3.84 -13.50 -17.79
C LYS A 300 3.35 -13.66 -16.35
N LYS A 301 3.66 -12.71 -15.46
CA LYS A 301 3.28 -12.73 -14.04
C LYS A 301 1.93 -12.06 -13.75
N GLY A 302 1.18 -11.63 -14.77
CA GLY A 302 -0.11 -10.96 -14.59
C GLY A 302 -0.01 -9.52 -14.08
N VAL A 303 1.16 -8.88 -14.21
CA VAL A 303 1.34 -7.46 -13.88
C VAL A 303 0.93 -6.61 -15.07
N SER A 304 0.02 -5.66 -14.84
CA SER A 304 -0.41 -4.69 -15.86
C SER A 304 0.76 -3.90 -16.43
N SER A 305 0.68 -3.60 -17.72
CA SER A 305 1.62 -2.71 -18.38
C SER A 305 1.50 -1.28 -17.86
N LEU A 306 2.55 -0.48 -18.05
CA LEU A 306 2.50 0.94 -17.70
C LEU A 306 1.33 1.66 -18.41
N GLU A 307 1.04 1.28 -19.65
CA GLU A 307 -0.06 1.86 -20.42
C GLU A 307 -1.43 1.56 -19.78
N GLU A 308 -1.66 0.32 -19.34
CA GLU A 308 -2.88 -0.08 -18.65
C GLU A 308 -3.00 0.59 -17.27
N LEU A 309 -1.89 0.69 -16.52
CA LEU A 309 -1.87 1.39 -15.23
C LEU A 309 -2.16 2.89 -15.38
N MET A 310 -1.62 3.53 -16.42
CA MET A 310 -1.91 4.94 -16.73
C MET A 310 -3.38 5.14 -17.09
N GLN A 311 -3.92 4.28 -17.94
CA GLN A 311 -5.32 4.38 -18.36
C GLN A 311 -6.25 4.16 -17.16
N SER A 312 -6.00 3.13 -16.36
CA SER A 312 -6.76 2.86 -15.14
C SER A 312 -6.72 4.06 -14.19
N ALA A 313 -5.58 4.73 -14.02
CA ALA A 313 -5.50 5.92 -13.18
C ALA A 313 -6.36 7.06 -13.73
N ILE A 314 -6.32 7.30 -15.04
CA ILE A 314 -7.16 8.32 -15.70
C ILE A 314 -8.65 8.01 -15.51
N ASP A 315 -9.04 6.74 -15.72
CA ASP A 315 -10.42 6.29 -15.58
C ASP A 315 -10.93 6.48 -14.14
N HIS A 316 -10.04 6.39 -13.15
CA HIS A 316 -10.28 6.66 -11.74
C HIS A 316 -10.17 8.15 -11.34
N GLY A 317 -10.06 9.06 -12.31
CA GLY A 317 -10.03 10.50 -12.06
C GLY A 317 -8.71 11.01 -11.47
N VAL A 318 -7.61 10.25 -11.58
CA VAL A 318 -6.29 10.74 -11.21
C VAL A 318 -5.91 11.89 -12.12
N ARG A 319 -5.61 13.05 -11.52
CA ARG A 319 -5.24 14.26 -12.26
C ARG A 319 -3.79 14.21 -12.70
N LEU A 320 -3.54 14.32 -14.00
CA LEU A 320 -2.21 14.38 -14.57
C LEU A 320 -1.88 15.82 -14.94
N VAL A 321 -0.87 16.40 -14.29
CA VAL A 321 -0.48 17.81 -14.47
C VAL A 321 0.92 17.87 -15.09
N ALA A 322 1.07 18.55 -16.23
CA ALA A 322 2.35 18.81 -16.88
C ALA A 322 2.91 20.16 -16.46
N CYS A 323 4.18 20.17 -16.03
CA CYS A 323 4.92 21.37 -15.66
C CYS A 323 5.18 22.27 -16.88
N GLN A 324 4.55 23.45 -16.93
CA GLN A 324 4.68 24.40 -18.04
C GLN A 324 6.14 24.82 -18.28
N MET A 325 6.87 25.20 -17.23
CA MET A 325 8.27 25.62 -17.35
C MET A 325 9.14 24.52 -17.97
N SER A 326 8.97 23.27 -17.55
CA SER A 326 9.73 22.16 -18.13
C SER A 326 9.32 21.88 -19.58
N MET A 327 8.05 22.04 -19.93
CA MET A 327 7.58 21.93 -21.31
C MET A 327 8.26 22.97 -22.20
N ASP A 328 8.34 24.22 -21.75
CA ASP A 328 8.98 25.32 -22.50
C ASP A 328 10.48 25.05 -22.72
N ILE A 329 11.20 24.64 -21.67
CA ILE A 329 12.63 24.30 -21.75
C ILE A 329 12.88 23.14 -22.72
N MET A 330 12.02 22.13 -22.69
CA MET A 330 12.18 20.89 -23.47
C MET A 330 11.55 20.99 -24.88
N GLY A 331 10.91 22.13 -25.19
CA GLY A 331 10.18 22.35 -26.43
C GLY A 331 9.07 21.32 -26.65
N ILE A 332 8.28 20.99 -25.62
CA ILE A 332 7.14 20.08 -25.72
C ILE A 332 5.87 20.92 -25.73
N HIS A 333 5.04 20.78 -26.76
CA HIS A 333 3.77 21.50 -26.84
C HIS A 333 2.61 20.66 -26.34
N LYS A 334 1.52 21.32 -25.92
CA LYS A 334 0.31 20.67 -25.38
C LYS A 334 -0.27 19.65 -26.38
N GLU A 335 -0.22 19.93 -27.67
CA GLU A 335 -0.74 19.04 -28.72
C GLU A 335 0.06 17.72 -28.82
N GLU A 336 1.29 17.69 -28.31
CA GLU A 336 2.12 16.49 -28.26
C GLU A 336 1.82 15.62 -27.02
N LEU A 337 1.04 16.09 -26.05
CA LEU A 337 0.66 15.35 -24.85
C LEU A 337 -0.63 14.55 -25.09
N ILE A 338 -0.80 13.45 -24.35
CA ILE A 338 -2.04 12.67 -24.33
C ILE A 338 -3.22 13.52 -23.84
N ASP A 339 -4.43 13.07 -24.15
CA ASP A 339 -5.66 13.74 -23.72
C ASP A 339 -5.81 13.72 -22.20
N GLY A 340 -6.50 14.72 -21.63
CA GLY A 340 -6.76 14.80 -20.18
C GLY A 340 -5.62 15.38 -19.34
N VAL A 341 -4.48 15.76 -19.95
CA VAL A 341 -3.38 16.40 -19.22
C VAL A 341 -3.67 17.89 -18.98
N GLU A 342 -3.61 18.28 -17.71
CA GLU A 342 -3.67 19.68 -17.27
C GLU A 342 -2.29 20.35 -17.37
N LEU A 343 -2.25 21.66 -17.60
CA LEU A 343 -1.01 22.43 -17.54
C LEU A 343 -0.94 23.13 -16.19
N GLY A 344 0.20 23.05 -15.51
CA GLY A 344 0.39 23.62 -14.20
C GLY A 344 1.79 24.20 -13.98
N GLY A 345 1.87 25.17 -13.09
CA GLY A 345 3.13 25.67 -12.56
C GLY A 345 3.43 25.09 -11.18
N VAL A 346 4.52 25.56 -10.57
CA VAL A 346 4.88 25.17 -9.19
C VAL A 346 3.75 25.47 -8.20
N SER A 347 3.04 26.58 -8.35
CA SER A 347 1.92 26.95 -7.47
C SER A 347 0.73 25.99 -7.59
N THR A 348 0.45 25.46 -8.78
CA THR A 348 -0.58 24.43 -8.99
C THR A 348 -0.22 23.17 -8.21
N PHE A 349 1.05 22.76 -8.25
CA PHE A 349 1.55 21.62 -7.50
C PHE A 349 1.49 21.86 -5.99
N LEU A 350 2.01 22.98 -5.50
CA LEU A 350 2.01 23.30 -4.06
C LEU A 350 0.60 23.37 -3.49
N GLY A 351 -0.35 23.95 -4.23
CA GLY A 351 -1.77 23.97 -3.84
C GLY A 351 -2.39 22.58 -3.73
N SER A 352 -2.04 21.64 -4.61
CA SER A 352 -2.43 20.23 -4.46
C SER A 352 -1.72 19.58 -3.25
N GLY A 353 -0.46 19.91 -3.02
CA GLY A 353 0.33 19.41 -1.90
C GLY A 353 -0.24 19.82 -0.53
N GLU A 354 -0.74 21.05 -0.37
CA GLU A 354 -1.38 21.53 0.86
C GLU A 354 -2.70 20.79 1.18
N GLN A 355 -3.36 20.21 0.18
CA GLN A 355 -4.55 19.40 0.35
C GLN A 355 -4.24 17.92 0.58
N SER A 356 -2.96 17.55 0.46
CA SER A 356 -2.50 16.19 0.50
C SER A 356 -1.84 15.87 1.82
N ASP A 357 -2.22 14.73 2.41
CA ASP A 357 -1.58 14.20 3.62
C ASP A 357 -0.29 13.41 3.30
N MET A 358 0.04 13.22 2.01
CA MET A 358 1.24 12.53 1.55
C MET A 358 1.69 13.03 0.18
N SER A 359 2.91 13.56 0.12
CA SER A 359 3.58 13.96 -1.12
C SER A 359 4.87 13.16 -1.35
N LEU A 360 5.02 12.55 -2.52
CA LEU A 360 6.22 11.78 -2.90
C LEU A 360 6.92 12.39 -4.12
N PHE A 361 8.25 12.40 -4.12
CA PHE A 361 9.09 12.79 -5.26
C PHE A 361 9.77 11.56 -5.87
N ILE A 362 9.53 11.31 -7.16
CA ILE A 362 9.86 10.05 -7.87
C ILE A 362 10.75 10.30 -9.08
#